data_AF-A0A6F8XBC6-F1
#
_entry.id   AF-A0A6F8XBC6-F1
#
_cell.length_a   1.000
_cell.length_b   1.000
_cell.length_c   1.000
_cell.angle_alpha   90.00
_cell.angle_beta   90.00
_cell.angle_gamma   90.00
#
_symmetry.space_group_name_H-M   'P 1'
#
loop_
_entity.id
_entity.type
_entity.pdbx_description
1 polymer ?
#
loop_
_entity_poly.entity_id
_entity_poly.type
_entity_poly.pdbx_seq_one_letter_code
_entity_poly.pdbx_strand_id
1 'polypeptide(L)'
;MRFDSSDYQNIIKKVKARERVLFDVAREATVFNRSPAPSKWTPCPLSILSNTELRFVRGCLALQTSWGALLHRVEFDVQARKGCVFYKYKNSLTVRVMILW
;
A
#
# COMPACT_ATOMS: atom_id res chain seq x y z
N MET A 1 -8.20 -7.00 10.98
CA MET A 1 -7.32 -5.99 11.58
C MET A 1 -7.12 -4.88 10.55
N ARG A 2 -7.26 -3.62 10.97
CA ARG A 2 -7.06 -2.42 10.12
C ARG A 2 -5.56 -2.12 10.13
N PHE A 3 -4.94 -1.96 8.95
CA PHE A 3 -3.56 -1.48 8.82
C PHE A 3 -3.35 -0.22 9.67
N ASP A 4 -2.59 -0.37 10.75
CA ASP A 4 -2.18 0.70 11.65
C ASP A 4 -0.65 0.84 11.69
N SER A 5 -0.14 1.76 12.51
CA SER A 5 1.30 2.02 12.65
C SER A 5 2.09 0.82 13.20
N SER A 6 1.44 -0.09 13.94
CA SER A 6 2.05 -1.33 14.45
C SER A 6 2.19 -2.36 13.33
N ASP A 7 1.16 -2.47 12.48
CA ASP A 7 1.17 -3.31 11.29
C ASP A 7 2.25 -2.83 10.30
N TYR A 8 2.43 -1.51 10.14
CA TYR A 8 3.46 -0.96 9.26
C TYR A 8 4.88 -1.47 9.60
N GLN A 9 5.29 -1.42 10.88
CA GLN A 9 6.64 -1.87 11.25
C GLN A 9 6.85 -3.36 10.98
N ASN A 10 5.83 -4.19 11.24
CA ASN A 10 5.88 -5.61 10.96
C ASN A 10 5.91 -5.90 9.46
N ILE A 11 5.10 -5.18 8.67
CA ILE A 11 5.07 -5.31 7.21
C ILE A 11 6.42 -4.90 6.62
N ILE A 12 7.02 -3.80 7.07
CA ILE A 12 8.35 -3.37 6.61
C ILE A 12 9.42 -4.40 6.97
N LYS A 13 9.39 -5.01 8.16
CA LYS A 13 10.32 -6.10 8.51
C LYS A 13 10.19 -7.26 7.53
N LYS A 14 8.97 -7.71 7.24
CA LYS A 14 8.71 -8.79 6.26
C LYS A 14 9.11 -8.40 4.83
N VAL A 15 8.88 -7.14 4.45
CA VAL A 15 9.32 -6.61 3.15
C VAL A 15 10.84 -6.61 3.05
N LYS A 16 11.55 -6.25 4.13
CA LYS A 16 13.01 -6.32 4.18
C LYS A 16 13.53 -7.75 4.08
N ALA A 17 12.84 -8.70 4.68
CA ALA A 17 13.13 -10.13 4.65
C ALA A 17 12.73 -10.84 3.34
N ARG A 18 12.10 -10.12 2.40
CA ARG A 18 11.53 -10.68 1.17
C ARG A 18 10.51 -11.79 1.40
N GLU A 19 9.70 -11.64 2.43
CA GLU A 19 8.60 -12.56 2.70
C GLU A 19 7.34 -12.18 1.94
N ARG A 20 6.49 -13.16 1.66
CA ARG A 20 5.12 -12.90 1.21
C ARG A 20 4.34 -12.22 2.33
N VAL A 21 3.69 -11.10 2.01
CA VAL A 21 2.87 -10.34 2.97
C VAL A 21 1.43 -10.26 2.47
N LEU A 22 0.47 -10.40 3.37
CA LEU A 22 -0.96 -10.23 3.11
C LEU A 22 -1.57 -9.42 4.25
N PHE A 23 -2.23 -8.31 3.94
CA PHE A 23 -2.85 -7.45 4.94
C PHE A 23 -4.07 -6.70 4.38
N ASP A 24 -4.90 -6.16 5.27
CA ASP A 24 -6.10 -5.42 4.92
C ASP A 24 -5.91 -3.93 5.25
N VAL A 25 -6.25 -3.05 4.31
CA VAL A 25 -6.12 -1.60 4.46
C VAL A 25 -7.45 -0.90 4.18
N ALA A 26 -7.69 0.23 4.85
CA ALA A 26 -8.87 1.04 4.61
C ALA A 26 -8.85 1.57 3.17
N ARG A 27 -9.98 1.48 2.47
CA ARG A 27 -10.10 1.89 1.06
C ARG A 27 -9.73 3.36 0.85
N GLU A 28 -10.07 4.21 1.82
CA GLU A 28 -9.73 5.63 1.81
C GLU A 28 -8.22 5.92 1.80
N ALA A 29 -7.42 4.99 2.34
CA ALA A 29 -5.96 5.08 2.38
C ALA A 29 -5.29 4.50 1.12
N THR A 30 -6.07 4.03 0.15
CA THR A 30 -5.57 3.47 -1.13
C THR A 30 -5.89 4.39 -2.30
N VAL A 31 -5.25 4.10 -3.44
CA VAL A 31 -5.56 4.68 -4.75
C VAL A 31 -7.03 4.45 -5.19
N PHE A 32 -7.75 3.54 -4.54
CA PHE A 32 -9.16 3.23 -4.79
C PHE A 32 -10.13 4.00 -3.88
N ASN A 33 -9.70 5.10 -3.25
CA ASN A 33 -10.58 5.92 -2.43
C ASN A 33 -11.79 6.43 -3.25
N ARG A 34 -11.52 6.95 -4.45
CA ARG A 34 -12.56 7.53 -5.36
C ARG A 34 -12.97 6.60 -6.51
N SER A 35 -12.38 5.42 -6.60
CA SER A 35 -12.59 4.47 -7.70
C SER A 35 -12.91 3.08 -7.16
N PRO A 36 -13.64 2.22 -7.88
CA PRO A 36 -13.87 0.85 -7.44
C PRO A 36 -12.54 0.09 -7.34
N ALA A 37 -12.33 -0.60 -6.21
CA ALA A 37 -11.19 -1.49 -6.06
C ALA A 37 -11.38 -2.74 -6.96
N PRO A 38 -10.29 -3.34 -7.45
CA PRO A 38 -10.36 -4.45 -8.38
C PRO A 38 -10.97 -5.70 -7.73
N SER A 39 -11.86 -6.41 -8.44
CA SER A 39 -12.49 -7.64 -7.94
C SER A 39 -11.55 -8.85 -7.95
N LYS A 40 -10.55 -8.84 -8.84
CA LYS A 40 -9.47 -9.83 -8.94
C LYS A 40 -8.18 -9.26 -8.36
N TRP A 41 -7.18 -10.11 -8.14
CA TRP A 41 -5.84 -9.65 -7.79
C TRP A 41 -5.24 -8.87 -8.95
N THR A 42 -5.07 -7.58 -8.77
CA THR A 42 -4.55 -6.67 -9.78
C THR A 42 -3.25 -6.05 -9.30
N PRO A 43 -2.16 -6.11 -10.08
CA PRO A 43 -0.91 -5.47 -9.72
C PRO A 43 -1.07 -3.95 -9.68
N CYS A 44 -0.32 -3.28 -8.82
CA CYS A 44 -0.25 -1.82 -8.76
C CYS A 44 0.86 -1.31 -9.70
N PRO A 45 0.53 -0.76 -10.89
CA PRO A 45 1.55 -0.17 -11.76
C PRO A 45 2.09 1.14 -11.18
N LEU A 46 3.40 1.35 -11.35
CA LEU A 46 4.15 2.55 -10.95
C LEU A 46 3.49 3.88 -11.38
N SER A 47 2.72 3.89 -12.47
CA SER A 47 2.08 5.08 -13.02
C SER A 47 0.92 5.64 -12.19
N ILE A 48 0.29 4.82 -11.35
CA ILE A 48 -0.84 5.25 -10.51
C ILE A 48 -0.35 6.21 -9.43
N LEU A 49 0.85 5.98 -8.90
CA LEU A 49 1.57 6.91 -8.06
C LEU A 49 2.20 8.00 -8.93
N SER A 50 1.36 8.79 -9.62
CA SER A 50 1.86 9.91 -10.43
C SER A 50 2.74 10.84 -9.59
N ASN A 51 3.66 11.57 -10.22
CA ASN A 51 4.57 12.51 -9.56
C ASN A 51 3.87 13.47 -8.56
N THR A 52 2.59 13.76 -8.77
CA THR A 52 1.75 14.58 -7.88
C THR A 52 1.38 13.86 -6.59
N GLU A 53 0.99 12.58 -6.66
CA GLU A 53 0.79 11.75 -5.47
C GLU A 53 2.13 11.48 -4.80
N LEU A 54 3.22 11.27 -5.54
CA LEU A 54 4.58 11.16 -4.98
C LEU A 54 5.04 12.44 -4.26
N ARG A 55 4.69 13.64 -4.75
CA ARG A 55 4.98 14.92 -4.06
C ARG A 55 4.11 15.10 -2.81
N PHE A 56 2.83 14.79 -2.89
CA PHE A 56 1.91 14.80 -1.75
C PHE A 56 2.35 13.78 -0.68
N VAL A 57 2.72 12.57 -1.11
CA VAL A 57 3.30 11.52 -0.28
C VAL A 57 4.61 11.96 0.31
N ARG A 58 5.56 12.58 -0.43
CA ARG A 58 6.78 13.15 0.16
C ARG A 58 6.49 14.23 1.22
N GLY A 59 5.50 15.08 0.98
CA GLY A 59 5.04 16.08 1.96
C GLY A 59 4.36 15.47 3.19
N CYS A 60 3.54 14.43 3.02
CA CYS A 60 2.88 13.70 4.12
C CYS A 60 3.84 12.73 4.84
N LEU A 61 4.84 12.19 4.16
CA LEU A 61 5.91 11.36 4.72
C LEU A 61 6.79 12.18 5.66
N ALA A 62 6.95 13.48 5.39
CA ALA A 62 7.58 14.41 6.33
C ALA A 62 6.74 14.61 7.61
N LEU A 63 5.44 14.32 7.57
CA LEU A 63 4.50 14.46 8.70
C LEU A 63 4.12 13.11 9.37
N GLN A 64 4.70 11.98 8.93
CA GLN A 64 4.67 10.62 9.52
C GLN A 64 3.34 10.00 10.00
N THR A 65 2.17 10.64 9.83
CA THR A 65 0.96 10.26 10.58
C THR A 65 -0.23 9.80 9.72
N SER A 66 -0.23 9.99 8.40
CA SER A 66 -1.35 9.54 7.56
C SER A 66 -1.19 8.09 7.09
N TRP A 67 -2.24 7.28 7.22
CA TRP A 67 -2.22 5.85 6.90
C TRP A 67 -1.92 5.58 5.42
N GLY A 68 -2.37 6.47 4.53
CA GLY A 68 -2.02 6.44 3.11
C GLY A 68 -0.52 6.62 2.88
N ALA A 69 0.14 7.54 3.59
CA ALA A 69 1.58 7.75 3.44
C ALA A 69 2.39 6.52 3.90
N LEU A 70 1.96 5.84 4.97
CA LEU A 70 2.59 4.60 5.43
C LEU A 70 2.42 3.47 4.41
N LEU A 71 1.22 3.31 3.83
CA LEU A 71 0.99 2.32 2.78
C LEU A 71 1.87 2.59 1.56
N HIS A 72 1.92 3.84 1.09
CA HIS A 72 2.75 4.21 -0.06
C HIS A 72 4.25 3.98 0.18
N ARG A 73 4.73 4.14 1.41
CA ARG A 73 6.11 3.80 1.75
C ARG A 73 6.39 2.31 1.63
N VAL A 74 5.45 1.46 2.07
CA VAL A 74 5.55 0.01 1.87
C VAL A 74 5.61 -0.31 0.38
N GLU A 75 4.72 0.27 -0.43
CA GLU A 75 4.70 0.05 -1.88
C GLU A 75 6.02 0.44 -2.54
N PHE A 76 6.56 1.60 -2.18
CA PHE A 76 7.82 2.11 -2.69
C PHE A 76 8.99 1.19 -2.32
N ASP A 77 9.07 0.75 -1.05
CA ASP A 77 10.13 -0.15 -0.58
C ASP A 77 10.06 -1.52 -1.27
N VAL A 78 8.86 -2.04 -1.55
CA VAL A 78 8.66 -3.29 -2.31
C VAL A 78 9.17 -3.12 -3.75
N GLN A 79 8.77 -2.06 -4.43
CA GLN A 79 9.19 -1.78 -5.81
C GLN A 79 10.70 -1.55 -5.92
N ALA A 80 11.31 -0.80 -5.00
CA ALA A 80 12.75 -0.57 -4.95
C ALA A 80 13.55 -1.88 -4.83
N ARG A 81 12.92 -2.93 -4.28
CA ARG A 81 13.48 -4.27 -4.10
C ARG A 81 13.01 -5.27 -5.17
N LYS A 82 12.36 -4.79 -6.25
CA LYS A 82 11.81 -5.56 -7.38
C LYS A 82 10.63 -6.49 -7.05
N GLY A 83 9.95 -6.28 -5.92
CA GLY A 83 8.71 -6.99 -5.60
C GLY A 83 7.48 -6.40 -6.28
N CYS A 84 6.36 -7.11 -6.20
CA CYS A 84 5.06 -6.73 -6.77
C CYS A 84 4.02 -6.54 -5.67
N VAL A 85 3.24 -5.46 -5.74
CA VAL A 85 2.09 -5.20 -4.86
C VAL A 85 0.79 -5.46 -5.64
N PHE A 86 -0.09 -6.24 -5.05
CA PHE A 86 -1.40 -6.57 -5.62
C PHE A 86 -2.52 -6.11 -4.71
N TYR A 87 -3.60 -5.65 -5.32
CA TYR A 87 -4.81 -5.22 -4.63
C TYR A 87 -5.99 -6.11 -5.01
N LYS A 88 -6.90 -6.32 -4.06
CA LYS A 88 -8.19 -6.98 -4.28
C LYS A 88 -9.24 -6.41 -3.33
N TYR A 89 -10.41 -6.09 -3.86
CA TYR A 89 -11.58 -5.68 -3.09
C TYR A 89 -11.95 -6.74 -2.05
N LYS A 90 -12.17 -6.29 -0.80
CA LYS A 90 -12.67 -7.16 0.27
C LYS A 90 -14.10 -6.80 0.64
N ASN A 91 -14.38 -5.52 0.89
CA ASN A 91 -15.71 -4.98 1.17
C ASN A 91 -15.73 -3.46 0.89
N SER A 92 -16.88 -2.81 1.10
CA SER A 92 -17.11 -1.40 0.76
C SER A 92 -16.07 -0.44 1.35
N LEU A 93 -15.46 -0.80 2.48
CA LEU A 93 -14.52 0.03 3.24
C LEU A 93 -13.08 -0.49 3.22
N THR A 94 -12.82 -1.68 2.67
CA THR A 94 -11.54 -2.39 2.85
C THR A 94 -11.03 -2.97 1.55
N VAL A 95 -9.73 -2.76 1.29
CA VAL A 95 -9.00 -3.42 0.22
C VAL A 95 -7.96 -4.34 0.84
N ARG A 96 -7.80 -5.52 0.26
CA ARG A 96 -6.75 -6.46 0.62
C ARG A 96 -5.52 -6.24 -0.25
N VAL A 97 -4.36 -6.23 0.38
CA VAL A 97 -3.06 -6.01 -0.24
C VAL A 97 -2.22 -7.27 -0.10
N MET A 98 -1.56 -7.68 -1.17
CA MET A 98 -0.61 -8.79 -1.21
C MET A 98 0.72 -8.34 -1.80
N ILE A 99 1.82 -8.72 -1.16
CA ILE A 99 3.19 -8.46 -1.62
C ILE A 99 3.85 -9.78 -2.00
N LEU A 100 4.44 -9.84 -3.19
CA LEU A 100 5.20 -10.98 -3.73
C LEU A 100 6.56 -10.51 -4.28
N TRP A 101 7.49 -11.43 -4.46
CA TRP A 101 8.87 -11.20 -4.91
C TRP A 101 9.16 -11.90 -6.22
#